data_AF-A0A929WTH1-F1
#
_entry.id   AF-A0A929WTH1-F1
#
_cell.length_a   1.000
_cell.length_b   1.000
_cell.length_c   1.000
_cell.angle_alpha   90.00
_cell.angle_beta   90.00
_cell.angle_gamma   90.00
#
_symmetry.space_group_name_H-M   'P 1'
#
loop_
_entity.id
_entity.type
_entity.pdbx_description
1 polymer ?
#
loop_
_entity_poly.entity_id
_entity_poly.type
_entity_poly.pdbx_seq_one_letter_code
_entity_poly.pdbx_strand_id
1 'polypeptide(L)'
;MQFTDKNVLTAVGNKQFSSLRLEGTVAEGADAAKAPFLSGMVSTRKPDKGEVLFQVKGQFILSVRAKMPTAGSSWSGIRMTGTKGDWPACGEIDILEAKGWIPGDYQMNTHTPRPGEPTKSQQRGMTLSKSGSPWYGRYYNGTSDYYTYSVVKLNDRVDFYLGALLVHTVMYSEMEDPTPFTDPENGWVIHLSHIIGGSFLEYEGNTEYADATKHKSDYPSSMWIKYVRVISLDEVGTVMPTNWD
;
A
#
# COMPACT_ATOMS: atom_id res chain seq x y z
N MET A 1 12.59 -6.68 10.57
CA MET A 1 11.37 -7.18 9.88
C MET A 1 11.79 -8.34 9.00
N GLN A 2 11.01 -9.42 8.98
CA GLN A 2 11.34 -10.63 8.22
C GLN A 2 10.14 -11.04 7.37
N PHE A 3 10.31 -11.10 6.05
CA PHE A 3 9.30 -11.62 5.14
C PHE A 3 9.51 -13.11 4.87
N THR A 4 8.42 -13.84 4.63
CA THR A 4 8.45 -15.25 4.23
C THR A 4 7.33 -15.56 3.25
N ASP A 5 7.64 -16.42 2.29
CA ASP A 5 6.71 -17.04 1.34
C ASP A 5 5.62 -17.88 2.03
N LYS A 6 5.92 -18.48 3.20
CA LYS A 6 4.94 -19.22 4.02
C LYS A 6 3.74 -18.36 4.43
N ASN A 7 3.92 -17.04 4.49
CA ASN A 7 2.90 -16.08 4.86
C ASN A 7 2.19 -15.45 3.63
N VAL A 8 2.44 -15.99 2.43
CA VAL A 8 1.79 -15.58 1.19
C VAL A 8 0.91 -16.72 0.72
N LEU A 9 -0.40 -16.58 0.95
CA LEU A 9 -1.37 -17.65 0.72
C LEU A 9 -2.38 -17.23 -0.33
N THR A 10 -2.76 -18.16 -1.20
CA THR A 10 -3.92 -17.98 -2.07
C THR A 10 -5.08 -18.81 -1.50
N ALA A 11 -6.15 -18.15 -1.07
CA ALA A 11 -7.35 -18.83 -0.65
C ALA A 11 -8.23 -19.06 -1.88
N VAL A 12 -8.28 -20.29 -2.36
CA VAL A 12 -9.25 -20.72 -3.39
C VAL A 12 -10.53 -21.12 -2.65
N GLY A 13 -11.53 -20.23 -2.63
CA GLY A 13 -12.86 -20.61 -2.17
C GLY A 13 -13.54 -21.56 -3.16
N ASN A 14 -14.50 -22.36 -2.68
CA ASN A 14 -15.41 -23.13 -3.55
C ASN A 14 -16.22 -22.14 -4.41
N LYS A 15 -15.77 -21.97 -5.66
CA LYS A 15 -16.35 -21.19 -6.76
C LYS A 15 -16.19 -19.66 -6.65
N GLN A 16 -15.37 -19.14 -7.57
CA GLN A 16 -15.43 -17.82 -8.22
C GLN A 16 -14.65 -16.61 -7.65
N PHE A 17 -14.04 -16.68 -6.47
CA PHE A 17 -13.09 -15.63 -6.03
C PHE A 17 -11.90 -16.21 -5.25
N SER A 18 -10.73 -16.24 -5.88
CA SER A 18 -9.45 -16.42 -5.18
C SER A 18 -9.06 -15.11 -4.50
N SER A 19 -8.81 -15.12 -3.19
CA SER A 19 -8.21 -13.97 -2.50
C SER A 19 -6.76 -14.26 -2.14
N LEU A 20 -5.89 -13.27 -2.35
CA LEU A 20 -4.55 -13.26 -1.77
C LEU A 20 -4.68 -12.93 -0.28
N ARG A 21 -3.98 -13.69 0.56
CA ARG A 21 -3.87 -13.47 2.01
C ARG A 21 -2.39 -13.27 2.34
N LEU A 22 -2.08 -12.11 2.90
CA LEU A 22 -0.76 -11.81 3.45
C LEU A 22 -0.86 -11.95 4.97
N GLU A 23 -0.40 -13.10 5.46
CA GLU A 23 -0.47 -13.43 6.87
C GLU A 23 0.70 -12.85 7.65
N GLY A 24 0.45 -12.61 8.91
CA GLY A 24 1.41 -12.18 9.88
C GLY A 24 1.38 -13.09 11.09
N THR A 25 2.54 -13.59 11.50
CA THR A 25 2.66 -14.61 12.55
C THR A 25 3.78 -14.29 13.53
N VAL A 26 3.69 -14.83 14.75
CA VAL A 26 4.83 -14.86 15.67
C VAL A 26 5.87 -15.83 15.14
N ALA A 27 7.13 -15.42 15.13
CA ALA A 27 8.21 -16.31 14.71
C ALA A 27 8.51 -17.34 15.79
N GLU A 28 8.76 -18.58 15.38
CA GLU A 28 9.13 -19.69 16.26
C GLU A 28 10.45 -20.33 15.82
N GLY A 29 11.08 -21.08 16.74
CA GLY A 29 12.31 -21.82 16.45
C GLY A 29 13.45 -20.92 15.92
N ALA A 30 14.11 -21.36 14.84
CA ALA A 30 15.25 -20.65 14.25
C ALA A 30 14.88 -19.27 13.68
N ASP A 31 13.61 -19.07 13.27
CA ASP A 31 13.16 -17.78 12.75
C ASP A 31 13.03 -16.73 13.86
N ALA A 32 12.66 -17.16 15.09
CA ALA A 32 12.57 -16.28 16.25
C ALA A 32 13.91 -15.63 16.64
N ALA A 33 15.03 -16.25 16.28
CA ALA A 33 16.37 -15.70 16.50
C ALA A 33 16.69 -14.53 15.54
N LYS A 34 16.01 -14.45 14.39
CA LYS A 34 16.22 -13.40 13.38
C LYS A 34 15.27 -12.22 13.57
N ALA A 35 13.99 -12.53 13.83
CA ALA A 35 12.95 -11.54 14.07
C ALA A 35 11.84 -12.13 14.94
N PRO A 36 11.16 -11.33 15.78
CA PRO A 36 10.08 -11.83 16.62
C PRO A 36 8.78 -12.15 15.87
N PHE A 37 8.65 -11.68 14.62
CA PHE A 37 7.48 -11.83 13.77
C PHE A 37 7.89 -12.15 12.34
N LEU A 38 7.00 -12.84 11.63
CA LEU A 38 7.08 -13.09 10.20
C LEU A 38 5.95 -12.35 9.48
N SER A 39 6.31 -11.71 8.36
CA SER A 39 5.44 -10.86 7.55
C SER A 39 5.20 -11.48 6.16
N GLY A 40 4.08 -11.12 5.53
CA GLY A 40 3.77 -11.49 4.15
C GLY A 40 3.89 -10.28 3.22
N MET A 41 4.51 -10.47 2.04
CA MET A 41 4.62 -9.44 1.00
C MET A 41 4.60 -10.07 -0.39
N VAL A 42 3.96 -9.39 -1.32
CA VAL A 42 4.10 -9.64 -2.77
C VAL A 42 4.52 -8.35 -3.47
N SER A 43 5.32 -8.51 -4.51
CA SER A 43 5.75 -7.40 -5.36
C SER A 43 5.71 -7.82 -6.82
N THR A 44 5.41 -6.88 -7.71
CA THR A 44 5.56 -7.07 -9.16
C THR A 44 6.99 -6.87 -9.65
N ARG A 45 7.96 -6.84 -8.73
CA ARG A 45 9.40 -6.91 -8.99
C ARG A 45 10.03 -7.97 -8.08
N LYS A 46 10.98 -8.73 -8.61
CA LYS A 46 11.79 -9.64 -7.77
C LYS A 46 12.61 -8.84 -6.74
N PRO A 47 12.99 -9.44 -5.59
CA PRO A 47 13.84 -8.81 -4.58
C PRO A 47 15.14 -8.23 -5.14
N ASP A 48 15.81 -7.39 -4.35
CA ASP A 48 17.14 -6.83 -4.66
C ASP A 48 17.23 -6.13 -6.02
N LYS A 49 16.18 -5.36 -6.35
CA LYS A 49 16.05 -4.67 -7.65
C LYS A 49 16.11 -5.64 -8.84
N GLY A 50 15.73 -6.89 -8.65
CA GLY A 50 15.66 -7.89 -9.71
C GLY A 50 14.63 -7.58 -10.79
N GLU A 51 14.34 -8.58 -11.60
CA GLU A 51 13.41 -8.53 -12.74
C GLU A 51 12.08 -7.86 -12.39
N VAL A 52 11.65 -6.94 -13.25
CA VAL A 52 10.31 -6.35 -13.22
C VAL A 52 9.34 -7.31 -13.89
N LEU A 53 8.45 -7.90 -13.11
CA LEU A 53 7.43 -8.85 -13.58
C LEU A 53 6.21 -8.12 -14.16
N PHE A 54 5.87 -6.99 -13.57
CA PHE A 54 4.84 -6.08 -14.07
C PHE A 54 5.13 -4.65 -13.61
N GLN A 55 4.93 -3.70 -14.50
CA GLN A 55 4.91 -2.27 -14.21
C GLN A 55 3.88 -1.59 -15.10
N VAL A 56 3.34 -0.46 -14.64
CA VAL A 56 2.52 0.44 -15.46
C VAL A 56 3.27 1.75 -15.66
N LYS A 57 3.16 2.36 -16.84
CA LYS A 57 3.79 3.64 -17.19
C LYS A 57 2.73 4.70 -17.46
N GLY A 58 3.15 5.96 -17.45
CA GLY A 58 2.32 7.08 -17.86
C GLY A 58 1.12 7.33 -16.95
N GLN A 59 -0.07 7.46 -17.53
CA GLN A 59 -1.33 7.70 -16.83
C GLN A 59 -2.07 6.39 -16.57
N PHE A 60 -2.53 6.19 -15.35
CA PHE A 60 -3.19 4.95 -14.96
C PHE A 60 -4.10 5.09 -13.76
N ILE A 61 -4.98 4.10 -13.61
CA ILE A 61 -5.75 3.85 -12.40
C ILE A 61 -5.27 2.52 -11.81
N LEU A 62 -4.81 2.53 -10.56
CA LEU A 62 -4.62 1.33 -9.75
C LEU A 62 -5.76 1.27 -8.73
N SER A 63 -6.44 0.12 -8.63
CA SER A 63 -7.43 -0.15 -7.58
C SER A 63 -7.14 -1.49 -6.89
N VAL A 64 -7.07 -1.46 -5.57
CA VAL A 64 -6.85 -2.64 -4.73
C VAL A 64 -8.04 -2.79 -3.78
N ARG A 65 -8.78 -3.90 -3.88
CA ARG A 65 -9.85 -4.19 -2.93
C ARG A 65 -9.35 -5.09 -1.82
N ALA A 66 -9.19 -4.52 -0.62
CA ALA A 66 -8.56 -5.18 0.49
C ALA A 66 -9.32 -4.98 1.81
N LYS A 67 -9.08 -5.89 2.74
CA LYS A 67 -9.45 -5.79 4.16
C LYS A 67 -8.15 -5.88 4.96
N MET A 68 -7.96 -4.93 5.86
CA MET A 68 -6.77 -4.77 6.68
C MET A 68 -6.74 -5.78 7.83
N PRO A 69 -5.54 -6.08 8.36
CA PRO A 69 -5.37 -6.90 9.56
C PRO A 69 -6.09 -6.31 10.77
N THR A 70 -6.47 -7.16 11.71
CA THR A 70 -7.10 -6.76 12.98
C THR A 70 -6.10 -6.59 14.13
N ALA A 71 -4.87 -7.10 13.97
CA ALA A 71 -3.82 -6.96 14.98
C ALA A 71 -3.37 -5.50 15.09
N GLY A 72 -3.17 -5.02 16.32
CA GLY A 72 -2.84 -3.62 16.54
C GLY A 72 -1.40 -3.24 16.19
N SER A 73 -0.46 -4.17 16.05
CA SER A 73 0.93 -3.84 15.65
C SER A 73 1.19 -4.11 14.16
N SER A 74 0.32 -3.58 13.29
CA SER A 74 0.35 -3.86 11.85
C SER A 74 0.63 -2.59 11.01
N TRP A 75 1.62 -2.68 10.14
CA TRP A 75 1.98 -1.67 9.14
C TRP A 75 1.60 -2.15 7.74
N SER A 76 0.34 -2.56 7.55
CA SER A 76 -0.13 -2.99 6.23
C SER A 76 0.01 -1.87 5.21
N GLY A 77 0.53 -2.19 4.03
CA GLY A 77 0.87 -1.23 2.99
C GLY A 77 0.37 -1.65 1.61
N ILE A 78 -0.15 -0.67 0.88
CA ILE A 78 -0.39 -0.73 -0.57
C ILE A 78 0.42 0.41 -1.16
N ARG A 79 1.50 0.09 -1.85
CA ARG A 79 2.42 1.09 -2.36
C ARG A 79 2.89 0.78 -3.77
N MET A 80 3.38 1.79 -4.46
CA MET A 80 4.08 1.66 -5.72
C MET A 80 5.41 2.39 -5.66
N THR A 81 6.44 1.87 -6.31
CA THR A 81 7.72 2.58 -6.48
C THR A 81 8.08 2.66 -7.95
N GLY A 82 8.75 3.73 -8.36
CA GLY A 82 9.27 3.82 -9.72
C GLY A 82 10.40 2.82 -9.99
N THR A 83 10.69 2.61 -11.27
CA THR A 83 11.76 1.71 -11.75
C THR A 83 13.01 2.45 -12.25
N LYS A 84 12.99 3.78 -12.28
CA LYS A 84 14.11 4.61 -12.75
C LYS A 84 14.81 5.30 -11.59
N GLY A 85 16.06 4.90 -11.34
CA GLY A 85 16.86 5.41 -10.23
C GLY A 85 16.60 4.66 -8.92
N ASP A 86 17.34 5.07 -7.88
CA ASP A 86 17.23 4.52 -6.54
C ASP A 86 16.27 5.35 -5.71
N TRP A 87 15.55 4.75 -4.77
CA TRP A 87 14.70 5.53 -3.86
C TRP A 87 15.55 6.57 -3.10
N PRO A 88 15.11 7.85 -3.01
CA PRO A 88 13.80 8.38 -3.41
C PRO A 88 13.72 8.91 -4.85
N ALA A 89 14.80 8.87 -5.63
CA ALA A 89 14.86 9.35 -7.01
C ALA A 89 13.87 8.67 -7.96
N CYS A 90 13.50 7.41 -7.71
CA CYS A 90 12.48 6.73 -8.50
C CYS A 90 11.04 7.10 -8.11
N GLY A 91 10.84 7.79 -6.99
CA GLY A 91 9.52 8.11 -6.45
C GLY A 91 8.80 6.92 -5.81
N GLU A 92 7.83 7.24 -4.95
CA GLU A 92 6.92 6.28 -4.31
C GLU A 92 5.52 6.87 -4.21
N ILE A 93 4.50 6.03 -4.39
CA ILE A 93 3.10 6.34 -4.13
C ILE A 93 2.64 5.38 -3.05
N ASP A 94 2.32 5.89 -1.87
CA ASP A 94 1.68 5.12 -0.80
C ASP A 94 0.18 5.32 -0.93
N ILE A 95 -0.48 4.36 -1.59
CA ILE A 95 -1.93 4.34 -1.77
C ILE A 95 -2.61 4.16 -0.41
N LEU A 96 -1.97 3.38 0.46
CA LEU A 96 -2.33 3.20 1.86
C LEU A 96 -1.11 2.77 2.64
N GLU A 97 -0.82 3.47 3.72
CA GLU A 97 0.08 3.05 4.79
C GLU A 97 -0.67 3.10 6.12
N ALA A 98 -0.85 1.95 6.78
CA ALA A 98 -1.48 1.89 8.09
C ALA A 98 -0.54 2.39 9.18
N LYS A 99 -1.06 3.17 10.13
CA LYS A 99 -0.29 3.72 11.26
C LYS A 99 -0.34 2.84 12.51
N GLY A 100 0.12 1.58 12.39
CA GLY A 100 0.22 0.66 13.53
C GLY A 100 -1.13 0.46 14.24
N TRP A 101 -1.21 0.84 15.52
CA TRP A 101 -2.34 0.53 16.42
C TRP A 101 -3.59 1.33 16.16
N ILE A 102 -3.53 2.45 15.45
CA ILE A 102 -4.68 3.36 15.31
C ILE A 102 -5.59 2.85 14.20
N PRO A 103 -6.68 2.10 14.52
CA PRO A 103 -7.48 1.44 13.50
C PRO A 103 -8.38 2.48 12.85
N GLY A 104 -8.10 2.82 11.59
CA GLY A 104 -8.82 3.89 10.90
C GLY A 104 -7.92 5.01 10.39
N ASP A 105 -6.68 5.09 10.86
CA ASP A 105 -5.70 6.09 10.41
C ASP A 105 -4.81 5.50 9.32
N TYR A 106 -4.99 6.03 8.12
CA TYR A 106 -4.22 5.58 6.96
C TYR A 106 -3.63 6.79 6.25
N GLN A 107 -2.34 6.67 5.94
CA GLN A 107 -1.61 7.68 5.22
C GLN A 107 -1.67 7.39 3.74
N MET A 108 -1.92 8.45 2.98
CA MET A 108 -1.76 8.47 1.54
C MET A 108 -0.67 9.48 1.23
N ASN A 109 0.34 9.07 0.49
CA ASN A 109 1.55 9.85 0.36
C ASN A 109 2.19 9.70 -1.01
N THR A 110 2.99 10.69 -1.36
CA THR A 110 3.98 10.56 -2.42
C THR A 110 5.34 10.91 -1.84
N HIS A 111 6.35 10.13 -2.19
CA HIS A 111 7.74 10.46 -1.92
C HIS A 111 8.44 10.87 -3.21
N THR A 112 9.14 12.00 -3.16
CA THR A 112 10.06 12.48 -4.20
C THR A 112 11.41 12.80 -3.57
N PRO A 113 12.49 13.01 -4.34
CA PRO A 113 13.71 13.62 -3.83
C PRO A 113 13.43 14.95 -3.13
N ARG A 114 14.13 15.20 -2.01
CA ARG A 114 14.04 16.48 -1.31
C ARG A 114 14.83 17.55 -2.04
N PRO A 115 14.26 18.75 -2.24
CA PRO A 115 15.00 19.89 -2.81
C PRO A 115 16.28 20.15 -2.02
N GLY A 116 17.42 20.28 -2.71
CA GLY A 116 18.73 20.51 -2.09
C GLY A 116 19.35 19.31 -1.35
N GLU A 117 18.60 18.24 -1.08
CA GLU A 117 19.08 17.01 -0.43
C GLU A 117 18.47 15.76 -1.11
N PRO A 118 18.77 15.48 -2.39
CA PRO A 118 18.03 14.51 -3.21
C PRO A 118 18.15 13.05 -2.74
N THR A 119 19.05 12.74 -1.81
CA THR A 119 19.14 11.42 -1.16
C THR A 119 18.12 11.21 -0.05
N LYS A 120 17.40 12.27 0.37
CA LYS A 120 16.30 12.22 1.34
C LYS A 120 14.97 12.40 0.63
N SER A 121 13.89 11.86 1.19
CA SER A 121 12.55 12.06 0.65
C SER A 121 11.92 13.36 1.12
N GLN A 122 11.17 13.98 0.21
CA GLN A 122 10.13 14.95 0.47
C GLN A 122 8.79 14.22 0.39
N GLN A 123 7.96 14.36 1.43
CA GLN A 123 6.64 13.75 1.50
C GLN A 123 5.56 14.78 1.19
N ARG A 124 4.45 14.33 0.60
CA ARG A 124 3.23 15.11 0.38
C ARG A 124 2.00 14.30 0.79
N GLY A 125 1.94 14.02 2.09
CA GLY A 125 1.00 13.08 2.66
C GLY A 125 -0.26 13.70 3.26
N MET A 126 -1.35 12.94 3.23
CA MET A 126 -2.58 13.17 3.99
C MET A 126 -2.83 11.95 4.88
N THR A 127 -3.33 12.16 6.10
CA THR A 127 -3.83 11.07 6.94
C THR A 127 -5.35 11.12 6.93
N LEU A 128 -6.00 10.10 6.40
CA LEU A 128 -7.43 9.91 6.63
C LEU A 128 -7.58 9.35 8.04
N SER A 129 -8.05 10.18 8.97
CA SER A 129 -8.37 9.75 10.32
C SER A 129 -9.80 9.25 10.44
N LYS A 130 -10.04 8.37 11.41
CA LYS A 130 -11.38 7.88 11.76
C LYS A 130 -12.36 9.02 12.11
N SER A 131 -11.85 10.12 12.68
CA SER A 131 -12.63 11.31 13.09
C SER A 131 -12.87 12.32 11.96
N GLY A 132 -12.13 12.23 10.85
CA GLY A 132 -12.19 13.17 9.72
C GLY A 132 -12.86 12.63 8.45
N SER A 133 -13.38 11.40 8.47
CA SER A 133 -14.04 10.79 7.31
C SER A 133 -15.30 11.57 6.91
N PRO A 134 -15.38 12.12 5.67
CA PRO A 134 -16.56 12.87 5.20
C PRO A 134 -17.75 11.96 4.87
N TRP A 135 -17.64 10.65 5.09
CA TRP A 135 -18.76 9.72 4.97
C TRP A 135 -19.77 9.97 6.10
N TYR A 136 -20.72 10.88 5.86
CA TYR A 136 -21.99 11.11 6.58
C TYR A 136 -22.38 9.99 7.58
N GLY A 137 -21.80 9.99 8.78
CA GLY A 137 -22.13 9.05 9.86
C GLY A 137 -21.67 7.59 9.70
N ARG A 138 -20.85 7.23 8.69
CA ARG A 138 -20.22 5.90 8.60
C ARG A 138 -18.73 5.99 8.94
N TYR A 139 -18.34 5.34 10.03
CA TYR A 139 -16.95 5.11 10.37
C TYR A 139 -16.32 4.15 9.37
N TYR A 140 -15.31 4.61 8.65
CA TYR A 140 -14.45 3.72 7.88
C TYR A 140 -13.69 2.80 8.83
N ASN A 141 -13.78 1.49 8.58
CA ASN A 141 -13.06 0.48 9.34
C ASN A 141 -12.50 -0.59 8.42
N GLY A 142 -11.28 -0.37 7.92
CA GLY A 142 -10.59 -1.31 7.04
C GLY A 142 -10.40 -2.71 7.63
N THR A 143 -10.55 -2.90 8.95
CA THR A 143 -10.37 -4.21 9.62
C THR A 143 -11.62 -5.09 9.61
N SER A 144 -12.83 -4.49 9.52
CA SER A 144 -14.09 -5.23 9.48
C SER A 144 -14.56 -5.54 8.07
N ASP A 145 -14.32 -4.64 7.12
CA ASP A 145 -14.89 -4.70 5.77
C ASP A 145 -13.85 -4.53 4.66
N TYR A 146 -14.20 -5.02 3.46
CA TYR A 146 -13.40 -4.76 2.26
C TYR A 146 -13.69 -3.38 1.69
N TYR A 147 -12.64 -2.58 1.55
CA TYR A 147 -12.67 -1.30 0.86
C TYR A 147 -11.81 -1.34 -0.39
N THR A 148 -12.04 -0.40 -1.30
CA THR A 148 -11.25 -0.24 -2.52
C THR A 148 -10.37 0.99 -2.39
N TYR A 149 -9.07 0.79 -2.37
CA TYR A 149 -8.06 1.83 -2.30
C TYR A 149 -7.55 2.05 -3.71
N SER A 150 -7.65 3.27 -4.21
CA SER A 150 -7.24 3.56 -5.58
C SER A 150 -6.35 4.78 -5.67
N VAL A 151 -5.49 4.78 -6.68
CA VAL A 151 -4.82 5.98 -7.17
C VAL A 151 -5.10 6.16 -8.64
N VAL A 152 -5.29 7.42 -9.02
CA VAL A 152 -5.36 7.88 -10.41
C VAL A 152 -4.14 8.76 -10.63
N LYS A 153 -3.15 8.26 -11.36
CA LYS A 153 -1.97 9.02 -11.77
C LYS A 153 -2.25 9.63 -13.14
N LEU A 154 -2.19 10.95 -13.24
CA LEU A 154 -2.41 11.71 -14.46
C LEU A 154 -1.14 12.49 -14.83
N ASN A 155 -1.21 13.30 -15.89
CA ASN A 155 -0.06 14.07 -16.36
C ASN A 155 0.26 15.31 -15.51
N ASP A 156 -0.63 15.69 -14.59
CA ASP A 156 -0.49 16.89 -13.75
C ASP A 156 -0.63 16.61 -12.24
N ARG A 157 -1.08 15.40 -11.85
CA ARG A 157 -1.38 15.06 -10.45
C ARG A 157 -1.46 13.57 -10.16
N VAL A 158 -1.54 13.25 -8.87
CA VAL A 158 -2.00 11.96 -8.34
C VAL A 158 -3.19 12.18 -7.44
N ASP A 159 -4.30 11.52 -7.74
CA ASP A 159 -5.52 11.54 -6.93
C ASP A 159 -5.67 10.20 -6.17
N PHE A 160 -5.98 10.26 -4.87
CA PHE A 160 -6.14 9.11 -3.98
C PHE A 160 -7.60 8.93 -3.59
N TYR A 161 -8.12 7.72 -3.75
CA TYR A 161 -9.53 7.40 -3.50
C TYR A 161 -9.71 6.26 -2.49
N LEU A 162 -10.72 6.40 -1.63
CA LEU A 162 -11.30 5.34 -0.83
C LEU A 162 -12.73 5.07 -1.30
N GLY A 163 -12.93 3.94 -1.98
CA GLY A 163 -14.17 3.69 -2.72
C GLY A 163 -14.35 4.74 -3.82
N ALA A 164 -15.43 5.52 -3.75
CA ALA A 164 -15.69 6.63 -4.66
C ALA A 164 -15.29 8.01 -4.09
N LEU A 165 -14.79 8.05 -2.84
CA LEU A 165 -14.41 9.31 -2.20
C LEU A 165 -12.99 9.69 -2.62
N LEU A 166 -12.82 10.86 -3.24
CA LEU A 166 -11.53 11.52 -3.37
C LEU A 166 -11.08 12.00 -1.99
N VAL A 167 -9.92 11.55 -1.53
CA VAL A 167 -9.42 11.86 -0.19
C VAL A 167 -8.21 12.79 -0.22
N HIS A 168 -7.37 12.68 -1.24
CA HIS A 168 -6.17 13.48 -1.37
C HIS A 168 -5.80 13.67 -2.83
N THR A 169 -5.18 14.81 -3.13
CA THR A 169 -4.61 15.13 -4.44
C THR A 169 -3.23 15.72 -4.21
N VAL A 170 -2.23 15.25 -4.97
CA VAL A 170 -0.90 15.85 -5.02
C VAL A 170 -0.68 16.36 -6.43
N MET A 171 -0.50 17.67 -6.58
CA MET A 171 -0.23 18.30 -7.87
C MET A 171 1.26 18.23 -8.19
N TYR A 172 1.63 17.96 -9.44
CA TYR A 172 3.04 17.95 -9.86
C TYR A 172 3.68 19.33 -9.81
N SER A 173 2.88 20.39 -9.91
CA SER A 173 3.32 21.78 -9.70
C SER A 173 3.83 22.04 -8.28
N GLU A 174 3.56 21.15 -7.33
CA GLU A 174 4.11 21.21 -5.98
C GLU A 174 5.43 20.43 -5.88
N MET A 175 5.80 19.62 -6.86
CA MET A 175 7.03 18.84 -6.88
C MET A 175 8.16 19.59 -7.59
N GLU A 176 9.40 19.18 -7.36
CA GLU A 176 10.55 19.69 -8.13
C GLU A 176 10.52 19.17 -9.56
N ASP A 177 11.01 19.98 -10.50
CA ASP A 177 11.20 19.61 -11.91
C ASP A 177 12.70 19.38 -12.18
N PRO A 178 13.13 18.20 -12.66
CA PRO A 178 12.33 17.02 -12.97
C PRO A 178 11.84 16.26 -11.73
N THR A 179 10.63 15.72 -11.82
CA THR A 179 10.05 14.78 -10.83
C THR A 179 9.97 13.37 -11.43
N PRO A 180 10.18 12.30 -10.65
CA PRO A 180 9.98 10.93 -11.14
C PRO A 180 8.56 10.65 -11.63
N PHE A 181 7.60 11.51 -11.28
CA PHE A 181 6.21 11.39 -11.66
C PHE A 181 5.91 11.82 -13.10
N THR A 182 6.76 12.64 -13.71
CA THR A 182 6.61 13.13 -15.10
C THR A 182 7.49 12.39 -16.09
N ASP A 183 8.40 11.51 -15.64
CA ASP A 183 9.24 10.70 -16.51
C ASP A 183 8.41 9.58 -17.19
N PRO A 184 8.20 9.61 -18.53
CA PRO A 184 7.42 8.59 -19.24
C PRO A 184 8.10 7.22 -19.23
N GLU A 185 9.42 7.17 -19.00
CA GLU A 185 10.17 5.93 -18.89
C GLU A 185 10.14 5.33 -17.49
N ASN A 186 9.70 6.09 -16.50
CA ASN A 186 9.53 5.60 -15.13
C ASN A 186 8.26 4.76 -15.00
N GLY A 187 8.45 3.44 -14.98
CA GLY A 187 7.37 2.50 -14.70
C GLY A 187 7.16 2.32 -13.20
N TRP A 188 5.95 1.94 -12.82
CA TRP A 188 5.52 1.83 -11.43
C TRP A 188 5.23 0.36 -11.10
N VAL A 189 6.02 -0.20 -10.18
CA VAL A 189 5.83 -1.56 -9.66
C VAL A 189 4.96 -1.51 -8.42
N ILE A 190 4.15 -2.55 -8.20
CA ILE A 190 3.19 -2.62 -7.09
C ILE A 190 3.79 -3.48 -5.98
N HIS A 191 3.60 -3.04 -4.74
CA HIS A 191 3.95 -3.79 -3.53
C HIS A 191 2.74 -3.85 -2.60
N LEU A 192 2.42 -5.06 -2.14
CA LEU A 192 1.40 -5.30 -1.13
C LEU A 192 2.06 -6.02 0.03
N SER A 193 1.88 -5.52 1.25
CA SER A 193 2.54 -6.10 2.42
C SER A 193 1.69 -6.00 3.67
N HIS A 194 1.69 -7.07 4.47
CA HIS A 194 1.32 -7.02 5.89
C HIS A 194 2.61 -7.06 6.70
N ILE A 195 3.12 -5.88 7.02
CA ILE A 195 4.34 -5.71 7.81
C ILE A 195 4.00 -5.75 9.29
N ILE A 196 4.80 -6.48 10.06
CA ILE A 196 4.68 -6.57 11.51
C ILE A 196 6.01 -6.31 12.18
N GLY A 197 5.94 -5.68 13.35
CA GLY A 197 7.05 -5.54 14.27
C GLY A 197 7.60 -4.13 14.31
N GLY A 198 8.72 -3.99 15.02
CA GLY A 198 9.30 -2.69 15.32
C GLY A 198 8.55 -1.99 16.45
N SER A 199 8.76 -0.69 16.48
CA SER A 199 8.16 0.25 17.42
C SER A 199 6.88 0.82 16.78
N PHE A 200 5.77 0.93 17.52
CA PHE A 200 4.51 1.50 17.00
C PHE A 200 3.82 2.43 18.01
N LEU A 201 2.99 3.37 17.53
CA LEU A 201 2.18 4.23 18.41
C LEU A 201 1.06 3.39 19.04
N GLU A 202 1.01 3.31 20.37
CA GLU A 202 0.10 2.39 21.09
C GLU A 202 -1.36 2.89 21.16
N TYR A 203 -1.63 4.19 20.98
CA TYR A 203 -2.98 4.76 20.95
C TYR A 203 -3.01 6.17 20.34
N GLU A 204 -4.20 6.66 19.99
CA GLU A 204 -4.42 8.02 19.44
C GLU A 204 -3.98 9.10 20.45
N GLY A 205 -3.05 9.96 20.05
CA GLY A 205 -2.49 11.02 20.91
C GLY A 205 -1.21 10.64 21.66
N ASN A 206 -0.72 9.41 21.50
CA ASN A 206 0.59 9.01 22.03
C ASN A 206 1.74 9.50 21.12
N THR A 207 2.87 9.88 21.73
CA THR A 207 4.14 10.18 21.03
C THR A 207 5.22 9.12 21.29
N GLU A 208 4.96 8.19 22.20
CA GLU A 208 5.88 7.10 22.56
C GLU A 208 5.55 5.84 21.77
N TYR A 209 6.61 5.18 21.29
CA TYR A 209 6.47 3.94 20.54
C TYR A 209 6.57 2.73 21.48
N ALA A 210 5.60 1.82 21.41
CA ALA A 210 5.60 0.53 22.09
C ALA A 210 6.27 -0.57 21.26
N ASP A 211 6.85 -1.56 21.93
CA ASP A 211 7.49 -2.74 21.32
C ASP A 211 6.42 -3.77 20.92
N ALA A 212 6.38 -4.14 19.63
CA ALA A 212 5.44 -5.11 19.07
C ALA A 212 5.43 -6.46 19.80
N THR A 213 6.55 -6.87 20.40
CA THR A 213 6.66 -8.17 21.09
C THR A 213 5.72 -8.33 22.28
N LYS A 214 5.22 -7.24 22.86
CA LYS A 214 4.21 -7.26 23.93
C LYS A 214 2.82 -7.69 23.45
N HIS A 215 2.59 -7.68 22.14
CA HIS A 215 1.29 -7.94 21.51
C HIS A 215 1.29 -9.21 20.64
N LYS A 216 2.15 -10.18 20.99
CA LYS A 216 2.22 -11.47 20.28
C LYS A 216 0.88 -12.23 20.25
N SER A 217 0.02 -12.03 21.26
CA SER A 217 -1.31 -12.64 21.35
C SER A 217 -2.28 -12.20 20.25
N ASP A 218 -2.01 -11.08 19.57
CA ASP A 218 -2.88 -10.55 18.52
C ASP A 218 -2.68 -11.27 17.17
N TYR A 219 -1.69 -12.18 17.11
CA TYR A 219 -1.31 -12.92 15.92
C TYR A 219 -1.71 -14.41 16.04
N PRO A 220 -2.12 -15.06 14.93
CA PRO A 220 -1.99 -14.59 13.55
C PRO A 220 -3.06 -13.56 13.14
N SER A 221 -2.66 -12.64 12.26
CA SER A 221 -3.57 -11.69 11.61
C SER A 221 -3.25 -11.58 10.13
N SER A 222 -4.17 -11.05 9.33
CA SER A 222 -4.03 -11.11 7.87
C SER A 222 -4.59 -9.91 7.15
N MET A 223 -3.84 -9.42 6.16
CA MET A 223 -4.35 -8.55 5.13
C MET A 223 -4.93 -9.42 4.02
N TRP A 224 -6.18 -9.17 3.66
CA TRP A 224 -6.88 -9.91 2.62
C TRP A 224 -7.06 -9.04 1.39
N ILE A 225 -6.67 -9.53 0.22
CA ILE A 225 -6.80 -8.82 -1.05
C ILE A 225 -7.70 -9.64 -1.98
N LYS A 226 -8.81 -9.04 -2.38
CA LYS A 226 -9.78 -9.64 -3.31
C LYS A 226 -9.35 -9.47 -4.75
N TYR A 227 -8.84 -8.30 -5.11
CA TYR A 227 -8.28 -8.05 -6.43
C TYR A 227 -7.29 -6.89 -6.39
N VAL A 228 -6.41 -6.89 -7.39
CA VAL A 228 -5.62 -5.76 -7.86
C VAL A 228 -6.04 -5.53 -9.31
N ARG A 229 -6.39 -4.30 -9.66
CA ARG A 229 -6.75 -3.91 -11.03
C ARG A 229 -5.94 -2.71 -11.43
N VAL A 230 -5.37 -2.76 -12.64
CA VAL A 230 -4.70 -1.64 -13.28
C VAL A 230 -5.40 -1.34 -14.59
N ILE A 231 -5.68 -0.07 -14.84
CA ILE A 231 -6.19 0.43 -16.12
C ILE A 231 -5.18 1.46 -16.61
N SER A 232 -4.51 1.17 -17.73
CA SER A 232 -3.72 2.18 -18.45
C SER A 232 -4.68 3.16 -19.11
N LEU A 233 -4.38 4.45 -19.03
CA LEU A 233 -5.16 5.51 -19.68
C LEU A 233 -4.48 6.02 -20.95
N ASP A 234 -3.24 5.61 -21.21
CA ASP A 234 -2.48 6.00 -22.40
C ASP A 234 -2.66 5.03 -23.58
N GLU A 235 -3.27 3.87 -23.34
CA GLU A 235 -3.57 2.88 -24.37
C GLU A 235 -5.07 2.86 -24.68
N VAL A 236 -5.43 2.81 -25.97
CA VAL A 236 -6.84 2.64 -26.38
C VAL A 236 -7.27 1.23 -25.97
N GLY A 237 -8.15 1.13 -24.98
CA GLY A 237 -8.71 -0.15 -24.56
C GLY A 237 -9.44 -0.85 -25.70
N THR A 238 -9.26 -2.17 -25.82
CA THR A 238 -10.06 -2.98 -26.74
C THR A 238 -11.48 -3.09 -26.18
N VAL A 239 -12.46 -2.43 -26.82
CA VAL A 239 -13.87 -2.63 -26.47
C VAL A 239 -14.25 -4.03 -26.97
N MET A 240 -14.33 -5.00 -26.07
CA MET A 240 -14.96 -6.28 -26.39
C MET A 240 -16.46 -6.01 -26.55
N PRO A 241 -17.07 -6.22 -27.74
CA PRO A 241 -18.51 -6.08 -27.88
C PRO A 241 -19.16 -7.06 -26.91
N THR A 242 -19.86 -6.54 -25.92
CA THR A 242 -20.71 -7.37 -25.07
C THR A 242 -21.97 -7.64 -25.87
N ASN A 243 -22.11 -8.86 -26.37
CA ASN A 243 -23.36 -9.34 -26.96
C ASN A 243 -24.35 -9.57 -25.83
N TRP A 244 -25.08 -8.51 -25.49
CA TRP A 244 -26.35 -8.61 -24.79
C TRP A 244 -27.46 -8.35 -25.82
N ASP A 245 -27.67 -9.35 -26.67
CA ASP A 245 -28.95 -9.57 -27.36
C ASP A 245 -29.79 -10.56 -26.55
#